data_AF-C8X6A0-F1
#
_entry.id   AF-C8X6A0-F1
#
_cell.length_a   1.000
_cell.length_b   1.000
_cell.length_c   1.000
_cell.angle_alpha   90.00
_cell.angle_beta   90.00
_cell.angle_gamma   90.00
#
_symmetry.space_group_name_H-M   'P 1'
#
loop_
_entity.id
_entity.type
_entity.pdbx_description
1 polymer ?
#
loop_
_entity_poly.entity_id
_entity_poly.type
_entity_poly.pdbx_seq_one_letter_code
_entity_poly.pdbx_strand_id
1 'polypeptide(L)'
;MATSQHHDPTEYRTVRIPGSTDHAGQYLITVTLRWVCPTCGGPRGQLRPAISYDGSRRLAFDGWTNPCGHVDFYADVRAEAGP
;
A
#
# COMPACT_ATOMS: atom_id res chain seq x y z
N MET A 1 13.49 0.82 26.53
CA MET A 1 13.37 2.22 26.07
C MET A 1 12.64 2.19 24.75
N ALA A 2 11.39 2.68 24.67
CA ALA A 2 10.65 2.74 23.42
C ALA A 2 11.05 4.02 22.69
N THR A 3 11.76 3.88 21.58
CA THR A 3 12.11 5.01 20.73
C THR A 3 10.84 5.48 20.01
N SER A 4 10.31 6.63 20.43
CA SER A 4 9.30 7.36 19.65
C SER A 4 9.96 7.80 18.35
N GLN A 5 9.79 7.02 17.30
CA GLN A 5 10.15 7.43 15.94
C GLN A 5 9.21 8.60 15.59
N HIS A 6 9.77 9.80 15.48
CA HIS A 6 9.09 10.93 14.86
C HIS A 6 8.83 10.55 13.40
N HIS A 7 7.61 10.09 13.12
CA HIS A 7 7.17 9.84 11.75
C HIS A 7 6.78 11.18 11.14
N ASP A 8 7.46 11.58 10.06
CA ASP A 8 7.11 12.79 9.34
C ASP A 8 5.82 12.52 8.54
N PRO A 9 4.68 13.15 8.89
CA PRO A 9 3.41 12.92 8.21
C PRO A 9 3.39 13.45 6.77
N THR A 10 4.47 14.11 6.33
CA THR A 10 4.68 14.60 4.97
C THR A 10 5.52 13.66 4.11
N GLU A 11 5.97 12.51 4.63
CA GLU A 11 6.66 11.51 3.81
C GLU A 11 5.73 10.99 2.72
N TYR A 12 6.16 11.04 1.46
CA TYR A 12 5.48 10.40 0.34
C TYR A 12 6.30 9.21 -0.14
N ARG A 13 5.62 8.13 -0.56
CA ARG A 13 6.27 7.00 -1.24
C ARG A 13 5.53 6.60 -2.49
N THR A 14 6.30 6.16 -3.48
CA THR A 14 5.81 5.59 -4.72
C THR A 14 5.80 4.07 -4.61
N VAL A 15 4.64 3.45 -4.90
CA VAL A 15 4.41 2.01 -4.79
C VAL A 15 3.70 1.47 -6.03
N ARG A 16 3.90 0.18 -6.31
CA ARG A 16 3.17 -0.55 -7.33
C ARG A 16 2.11 -1.43 -6.69
N ILE A 17 0.87 -1.27 -7.12
CA ILE A 17 -0.28 -2.03 -6.62
C ILE A 17 -1.10 -2.60 -7.78
N PRO A 18 -1.95 -3.62 -7.55
CA PRO A 18 -2.92 -4.04 -8.55
C PRO A 18 -3.81 -2.88 -9.00
N GLY A 19 -3.90 -2.67 -10.31
CA GLY A 19 -4.67 -1.57 -10.90
C GLY A 19 -6.19 -1.79 -10.86
N SER A 20 -6.63 -3.04 -10.67
CA SER A 20 -8.03 -3.43 -10.54
C SER A 20 -8.15 -4.66 -9.63
N THR A 21 -9.39 -5.02 -9.26
CA THR A 21 -9.66 -6.27 -8.55
C THR A 21 -9.39 -7.48 -9.44
N ASP A 22 -9.93 -7.46 -10.67
CA ASP A 22 -9.59 -8.44 -11.71
C ASP A 22 -8.41 -7.89 -12.53
N HIS A 23 -7.21 -8.17 -12.05
CA HIS A 23 -5.97 -7.69 -12.65
C HIS A 23 -5.35 -8.67 -13.65
N ALA A 24 -5.99 -9.84 -13.90
CA ALA A 24 -5.52 -10.87 -14.84
C ALA A 24 -4.04 -11.26 -14.66
N GLY A 25 -3.50 -11.13 -13.43
CA GLY A 25 -2.08 -11.31 -13.12
C GLY A 25 -1.09 -10.33 -13.78
N GLN A 26 -1.56 -9.26 -14.43
CA GLN A 26 -0.72 -8.39 -15.27
C GLN A 26 -0.92 -6.89 -15.02
N TYR A 27 -2.08 -6.46 -14.50
CA TYR A 27 -2.38 -5.05 -14.38
C TYR A 27 -1.87 -4.45 -13.06
N LEU A 28 -0.73 -3.76 -13.15
CA LEU A 28 -0.16 -2.92 -12.11
C LEU A 28 -0.32 -1.45 -12.46
N ILE A 29 -0.51 -0.63 -11.43
CA ILE A 29 -0.33 0.82 -11.52
C ILE A 29 0.74 1.26 -10.53
N THR A 30 1.32 2.43 -10.79
CA THR A 30 2.24 3.10 -9.86
C THR A 30 1.54 4.31 -9.27
N VAL A 31 1.53 4.40 -7.94
CA VAL A 31 0.86 5.49 -7.21
C VAL A 31 1.81 6.11 -6.20
N THR A 32 1.65 7.40 -5.93
CA THR A 32 2.39 8.12 -4.89
C THR A 32 1.43 8.50 -3.78
N LEU A 33 1.73 8.08 -2.56
CA LEU A 33 0.84 8.24 -1.41
C LEU A 33 1.55 8.96 -0.28
N ARG A 34 0.80 9.69 0.56
CA ARG A 34 1.33 10.05 1.89
C ARG A 34 1.53 8.77 2.68
N TRP A 35 2.66 8.64 3.37
CA TRP A 35 3.01 7.39 4.06
C TRP A 35 2.39 7.29 5.45
N VAL A 36 1.09 7.58 5.53
CA VAL A 36 0.28 7.55 6.74
C VAL A 36 -0.96 6.67 6.53
N CYS A 37 -1.40 5.99 7.58
CA CYS A 37 -2.63 5.21 7.58
C CYS A 37 -3.82 6.17 7.47
N PRO A 38 -4.70 6.02 6.46
CA PRO A 38 -5.81 6.94 6.26
C PRO A 38 -6.85 6.88 7.39
N THR A 39 -6.88 5.80 8.16
CA THR A 39 -7.84 5.59 9.26
C THR A 39 -7.44 6.29 10.56
N CYS A 40 -6.15 6.26 10.94
CA CYS A 40 -5.70 6.76 12.25
C CYS A 40 -4.56 7.79 12.18
N GLY A 41 -4.02 8.08 10.99
CA GLY A 41 -2.92 9.03 10.81
C GLY A 41 -1.53 8.54 11.24
N GLY A 42 -1.42 7.34 11.83
CA GLY A 42 -0.14 6.71 12.15
C GLY A 42 0.66 6.31 10.91
N PRO A 43 1.92 5.87 11.03
CA PRO A 43 2.73 5.48 9.87
C PRO A 43 2.16 4.28 9.13
N ARG A 44 2.26 4.30 7.79
CA ARG A 44 2.15 3.07 7.00
C ARG A 44 3.36 2.17 7.25
N GLY A 45 3.14 0.87 7.08
CA GLY A 45 4.18 -0.16 7.27
C GLY A 45 5.39 -0.02 6.35
N GLN A 46 6.42 -0.83 6.61
CA GLN A 46 7.54 -0.98 5.68
C GLN A 46 7.08 -1.73 4.42
N LEU A 47 7.60 -1.31 3.27
CA LEU A 47 7.39 -2.00 1.99
C LEU A 47 8.05 -3.37 2.00
N ARG A 48 7.34 -4.35 1.45
CA ARG A 48 7.82 -5.70 1.19
C ARG A 48 7.30 -6.19 -0.17
N PRO A 49 8.03 -7.07 -0.85
CA PRO A 49 7.47 -7.79 -1.99
C PRO A 49 6.24 -8.60 -1.57
N ALA A 50 5.19 -8.55 -2.38
CA ALA A 50 3.96 -9.31 -2.19
C ALA A 50 3.46 -9.87 -3.52
N ILE A 51 2.56 -10.85 -3.46
CA ILE A 51 2.01 -11.54 -4.63
C ILE A 51 0.50 -11.64 -4.50
N SER A 52 -0.22 -11.16 -5.52
CA SER A 52 -1.67 -11.36 -5.67
C SER A 52 -1.90 -12.52 -6.63
N TYR A 53 -2.97 -13.28 -6.40
CA TYR A 53 -3.33 -14.45 -7.18
C TYR A 53 -4.69 -14.24 -7.84
N ASP A 54 -4.74 -14.48 -9.15
CA ASP A 54 -5.97 -14.52 -9.93
C ASP A 54 -6.00 -15.85 -10.70
N GLY A 55 -6.62 -16.85 -10.06
CA GLY A 55 -6.48 -18.25 -10.45
C GLY A 55 -5.01 -18.72 -10.37
N SER A 56 -4.49 -19.23 -11.49
CA SER A 56 -3.07 -19.62 -11.61
C SER A 56 -2.13 -18.46 -11.90
N ARG A 57 -2.65 -17.25 -12.15
CA ARG A 57 -1.85 -16.07 -12.48
C ARG A 57 -1.35 -15.39 -11.22
N ARG A 58 -0.14 -14.83 -11.29
CA ARG A 58 0.56 -14.21 -10.17
C ARG A 58 0.97 -12.81 -10.55
N LEU A 59 0.66 -11.83 -9.70
CA LEU A 59 1.10 -10.46 -9.87
C LEU A 59 1.98 -10.05 -8.68
N ALA A 60 3.23 -9.70 -8.94
CA ALA A 60 4.14 -9.16 -7.93
C ALA A 60 3.86 -7.66 -7.73
N PHE A 61 3.73 -7.22 -6.49
CA PHE A 61 3.43 -5.83 -6.14
C PHE A 61 4.10 -5.45 -4.82
N ASP A 62 4.05 -4.17 -4.46
CA ASP A 62 4.63 -3.67 -3.22
C ASP A 62 3.55 -3.69 -2.12
N GLY A 63 3.75 -4.50 -1.09
CA GLY A 63 2.83 -4.64 0.04
C GLY A 63 3.40 -4.09 1.35
N TRP A 64 2.55 -3.86 2.35
CA TRP A 64 2.96 -3.42 3.68
C TRP A 64 1.96 -3.92 4.74
N THR A 65 2.33 -3.79 6.02
CA THR A 65 1.41 -4.01 7.16
C THR A 65 1.53 -2.82 8.08
N ASN A 66 0.43 -2.12 8.31
CA ASN A 66 0.43 -0.97 9.22
C ASN A 66 0.60 -1.46 10.67
N PRO A 67 1.51 -0.86 11.45
CA PRO A 67 1.69 -1.22 12.86
C PRO A 67 0.44 -0.99 13.72
N CYS A 68 -0.47 -0.11 13.27
CA CYS A 68 -1.74 0.16 13.94
C CYS A 68 -2.80 -0.95 13.73
N GLY A 69 -2.54 -1.93 12.86
CA GLY A 69 -3.45 -3.05 12.59
C GLY A 69 -4.51 -2.78 11.52
N HIS A 70 -4.70 -1.53 11.07
CA HIS A 70 -5.61 -1.24 9.95
C HIS A 70 -5.03 -1.75 8.62
N VAL A 71 -5.90 -2.30 7.79
CA VAL A 71 -5.55 -2.81 6.45
C VAL A 71 -5.82 -1.75 5.41
N ASP A 72 -4.87 -1.56 4.50
CA ASP A 72 -5.06 -0.75 3.30
C ASP A 72 -5.57 -1.65 2.17
N PHE A 73 -6.86 -1.52 1.82
CA PHE A 73 -7.38 -2.21 0.65
C PHE A 73 -6.92 -1.50 -0.61
N TYR A 74 -6.55 -2.26 -1.65
CA TYR A 74 -6.04 -1.67 -2.90
C TYR A 74 -7.05 -0.73 -3.57
N ALA A 75 -8.36 -0.95 -3.38
CA ALA A 75 -9.39 -0.05 -3.89
C ALA A 75 -9.30 1.35 -3.25
N ASP A 76 -9.08 1.41 -1.94
CA ASP A 76 -8.94 2.67 -1.21
C ASP A 76 -7.62 3.35 -1.55
N VAL A 77 -6.54 2.58 -1.72
CA VAL A 77 -5.24 3.11 -2.16
C VAL A 77 -5.35 3.74 -3.56
N ARG A 78 -6.07 3.11 -4.49
CA ARG A 78 -6.35 3.69 -5.81
C ARG A 78 -7.14 4.99 -5.71
N ALA A 79 -8.16 5.01 -4.85
CA ALA A 79 -8.98 6.21 -4.64
C ALA A 79 -8.17 7.37 -4.03
N GLU A 80 -7.27 7.09 -3.08
CA GLU A 80 -6.38 8.07 -2.47
C GLU A 80 -5.43 8.72 -3.48
N ALA A 81 -4.91 7.93 -4.42
CA ALA A 81 -3.96 8.40 -5.43
C ALA A 81 -4.57 9.37 -6.46
N GLY A 82 -5.90 9.42 -6.55
CA GLY A 82 -6.64 10.17 -7.58
C GLY A 82 -6.74 9.42 -8.93
N PRO A 83 -7.64 9.87 -9.82
CA PRO A 83 -7.81 9.31 -11.17
C PRO A 83 -6.63 9.61 -12.11
#